data_AF-A0A3N5PK94-F1
#
_entry.id   AF-A0A3N5PK94-F1
#
_cell.length_a   1.000
_cell.length_b   1.000
_cell.length_c   1.000
_cell.angle_alpha   90.00
_cell.angle_beta   90.00
_cell.angle_gamma   90.00
#
_symmetry.space_group_name_H-M   'P 1'
#
loop_
_entity.id
_entity.type
_entity.pdbx_description
1 polymer ?
#
loop_
_entity_poly.entity_id
_entity_poly.type
_entity_poly.pdbx_seq_one_letter_code
_entity_poly.pdbx_strand_id
1 'polypeptide(L)'
;MLNRDAIRVLHVDLGTGEHHVEDREDLFRDVLGGTGAAVRLLDELVDAGQDALHPGQPAILAIGPLTTIFPVVTKTVATFRSPLTGEYGESHAGGQ
;
A
#
# COMPACT_ATOMS: atom_id res chain seq x y z
N MET A 1 9.54 -9.26 6.68
CA MET A 1 10.28 -9.01 5.42
C MET A 1 11.71 -9.57 5.37
N LEU A 2 12.64 -9.32 6.33
CA LEU A 2 13.91 -10.09 6.35
C LEU A 2 14.07 -11.06 7.52
N ASN A 3 13.35 -10.81 8.62
CA ASN A 3 13.37 -11.65 9.83
C ASN A 3 11.98 -11.73 10.46
N ARG A 4 10.93 -11.66 9.62
CA ARG A 4 9.52 -11.68 10.02
C ARG A 4 8.70 -12.32 8.93
N ASP A 5 7.80 -13.22 9.34
CA ASP A 5 6.86 -13.93 8.46
C ASP A 5 5.56 -13.14 8.24
N ALA A 6 5.65 -11.82 8.33
CA ALA A 6 4.54 -10.88 8.15
C ALA A 6 4.99 -9.58 7.48
N ILE A 7 4.06 -8.93 6.79
CA ILE A 7 4.16 -7.55 6.34
C ILE A 7 3.53 -6.66 7.39
N ARG A 8 4.29 -5.70 7.93
CA ARG A 8 3.76 -4.74 8.89
C ARG A 8 3.07 -3.61 8.14
N VAL A 9 1.79 -3.38 8.42
CA VAL A 9 0.95 -2.34 7.81
C VAL A 9 0.58 -1.31 8.87
N LEU A 10 0.77 -0.03 8.55
CA LEU A 10 0.32 1.09 9.37
C LEU A 10 -0.95 1.66 8.72
N HIS A 11 -2.05 1.62 9.46
CA HIS A 11 -3.30 2.26 9.08
C HIS A 11 -3.36 3.64 9.75
N VAL A 12 -3.71 4.67 8.99
CA VAL A 12 -3.85 6.04 9.47
C VAL A 12 -5.14 6.62 8.94
N ASP A 13 -6.01 7.08 9.83
CA ASP A 13 -7.17 7.90 9.48
C ASP A 13 -6.75 9.38 9.57
N LEU A 14 -6.74 10.06 8.42
CA LEU A 14 -6.33 11.47 8.35
C LEU A 14 -7.42 12.44 8.86
N GLY A 15 -8.68 12.01 8.94
CA GLY A 15 -9.78 12.82 9.46
C GLY A 15 -9.81 12.85 10.99
N THR A 16 -9.45 11.74 11.64
CA THR A 16 -9.44 11.62 13.11
C THR A 16 -8.04 11.72 13.73
N GLY A 17 -6.99 11.41 12.96
CA GLY A 17 -5.61 11.28 13.44
C GLY A 17 -5.33 9.95 14.14
N GLU A 18 -6.31 9.04 14.20
CA GLU A 18 -6.11 7.71 14.76
C GLU A 18 -5.23 6.85 13.86
N HIS A 19 -4.45 5.96 14.48
CA HIS A 19 -3.62 5.01 13.76
C HIS A 19 -3.50 3.71 14.53
N HIS A 20 -3.31 2.62 13.80
CA HIS A 20 -2.97 1.33 14.37
C HIS A 20 -2.04 0.57 13.43
N VAL A 21 -1.34 -0.42 13.99
CA VAL A 21 -0.39 -1.25 13.26
C VAL A 21 -0.87 -2.69 13.31
N GLU A 22 -0.85 -3.34 12.16
CA GLU A 22 -1.15 -4.75 12.01
C GLU A 22 0.05 -5.48 11.38
N ASP A 23 0.33 -6.70 11.84
CA ASP A 23 1.30 -7.59 11.20
C ASP A 23 0.50 -8.62 10.35
N ARG A 24 0.54 -8.47 9.02
CA ARG A 24 -0.22 -9.26 8.03
C ARG A 24 0.59 -10.44 7.48
N GLU A 25 0.38 -11.63 8.03
CA GLU A 25 1.04 -12.88 7.58
C GLU A 25 0.54 -13.36 6.21
N ASP A 26 -0.74 -13.16 5.93
CA ASP A 26 -1.37 -13.52 4.66
C ASP A 26 -0.74 -12.74 3.49
N LEU A 27 -0.53 -11.43 3.65
CA LEU A 27 0.18 -10.63 2.65
C LEU A 27 1.63 -11.07 2.47
N PHE A 28 2.29 -11.57 3.52
CA PHE A 28 3.65 -12.08 3.39
C PHE A 28 3.71 -13.41 2.62
N ARG A 29 2.71 -14.28 2.81
CA ARG A 29 2.66 -15.60 2.17
C ARG A 29 2.18 -15.53 0.73
N ASP A 30 1.19 -14.69 0.46
CA ASP A 30 0.47 -14.68 -0.82
C ASP A 30 1.09 -13.73 -1.84
N VAL A 31 1.83 -12.71 -1.39
CA VAL A 31 2.45 -11.71 -2.27
C VAL A 31 3.87 -11.37 -1.85
N LEU A 32 4.69 -10.93 -2.82
CA LEU A 32 6.11 -10.61 -2.58
C LEU A 32 6.31 -9.32 -1.76
N GLY A 33 5.34 -8.40 -1.77
CA GLY A 33 5.47 -7.02 -1.28
C GLY A 33 5.29 -6.00 -2.41
N GLY A 34 5.68 -4.73 -2.17
CA GLY A 34 5.55 -3.65 -3.16
C GLY A 34 4.14 -3.56 -3.75
N THR A 35 4.04 -3.54 -5.08
CA THR A 35 2.75 -3.52 -5.81
C THR A 35 1.82 -4.65 -5.37
N GLY A 36 2.32 -5.87 -5.15
CA GLY A 36 1.45 -7.00 -4.79
C GLY A 36 0.73 -6.79 -3.47
N ALA A 37 1.44 -6.29 -2.45
CA ALA A 37 0.83 -5.96 -1.17
C ALA A 37 -0.10 -4.73 -1.28
N ALA A 38 0.31 -3.71 -2.04
CA ALA A 38 -0.47 -2.49 -2.23
C ALA A 38 -1.82 -2.76 -2.93
N VAL A 39 -1.82 -3.54 -4.01
CA VAL A 39 -3.05 -3.92 -4.74
C VAL A 39 -3.98 -4.75 -3.86
N ARG A 40 -3.43 -5.72 -3.12
CA ARG A 40 -4.26 -6.57 -2.25
C ARG A 40 -4.95 -5.75 -1.16
N LEU A 41 -4.22 -4.84 -0.52
CA LEU A 41 -4.82 -3.94 0.46
C LEU A 41 -5.82 -2.97 -0.19
N LEU A 42 -5.57 -2.52 -1.42
CA LEU A 42 -6.48 -1.60 -2.12
C LEU A 42 -7.80 -2.31 -2.43
N ASP A 43 -7.74 -3.53 -2.94
CA ASP A 43 -8.92 -4.37 -3.22
C ASP A 43 -9.75 -4.62 -1.95
N GLU A 44 -9.09 -4.80 -0.80
CA GLU A 44 -9.74 -4.98 0.50
C GLU A 44 -10.42 -3.71 1.05
N LEU A 45 -9.85 -2.53 0.77
CA LEU A 45 -10.22 -1.28 1.45
C LEU A 45 -10.99 -0.28 0.57
N VAL A 46 -10.94 -0.43 -0.75
CA VAL A 46 -11.57 0.52 -1.68
C VAL A 46 -13.09 0.50 -1.53
N ASP A 47 -13.69 1.68 -1.44
CA ASP A 47 -15.15 1.80 -1.51
C ASP A 47 -15.56 2.01 -2.98
N ALA A 48 -16.02 0.93 -3.62
CA ALA A 48 -16.46 0.97 -5.02
C ALA A 48 -17.67 1.89 -5.24
N GLY A 49 -18.48 2.14 -4.20
CA GLY A 49 -19.68 2.97 -4.24
C GLY A 49 -19.41 4.47 -4.14
N GLN A 50 -18.19 4.87 -3.78
CA GLN A 50 -17.81 6.28 -3.59
C GLN A 50 -16.93 6.81 -4.71
N ASP A 51 -16.97 8.12 -4.92
CA ASP A 51 -16.07 8.80 -5.86
C ASP A 51 -14.59 8.63 -5.47
N ALA A 52 -13.68 8.72 -6.44
CA ALA A 52 -12.24 8.60 -6.22
C ALA A 52 -11.67 9.63 -5.24
N LEU A 53 -12.29 10.82 -5.12
CA LEU A 53 -11.88 11.88 -4.20
C LEU A 53 -12.65 11.88 -2.87
N HIS A 54 -13.50 10.88 -2.62
CA HIS A 54 -14.20 10.76 -1.34
C HIS A 54 -13.19 10.55 -0.20
N PRO A 55 -13.35 11.21 0.97
CA PRO A 55 -12.39 11.13 2.08
C PRO A 55 -12.19 9.72 2.65
N GLY A 56 -13.13 8.80 2.41
CA GLY A 56 -13.01 7.40 2.78
C GLY A 56 -12.21 6.54 1.80
N GLN A 57 -11.77 7.07 0.65
CA GLN A 57 -10.95 6.29 -0.29
C GLN A 57 -9.54 6.08 0.26
N PRO A 58 -9.01 4.84 0.23
CA PRO A 58 -7.67 4.57 0.67
C PRO A 58 -6.62 5.06 -0.35
N ALA A 59 -5.48 5.50 0.16
CA ALA A 59 -4.25 5.65 -0.61
C ALA A 59 -3.17 4.80 0.07
N ILE A 60 -2.57 3.88 -0.69
CA ILE A 60 -1.68 2.87 -0.13
C ILE A 60 -0.27 3.09 -0.62
N LEU A 61 0.66 3.14 0.34
CA LEU A 61 2.09 3.22 0.06
C LEU A 61 2.75 1.92 0.50
N ALA A 62 3.51 1.29 -0.39
CA ALA A 62 4.24 0.07 -0.08
C ALA A 62 5.64 0.08 -0.67
N ILE A 63 6.56 -0.63 0.00
CA ILE A 63 7.91 -0.88 -0.48
C ILE A 63 8.09 -2.34 -0.86
N GLY A 64 9.04 -2.60 -1.76
CA GLY A 64 9.45 -3.96 -2.07
C GLY A 64 10.30 -4.58 -0.95
N PRO A 65 10.36 -5.92 -0.85
CA PRO A 65 11.16 -6.59 0.18
C PRO A 65 12.67 -6.36 0.01
N LEU A 66 13.11 -6.01 -1.20
CA LEU A 66 14.51 -5.78 -1.53
C LEU A 66 14.96 -4.34 -1.28
N THR A 67 14.04 -3.45 -0.92
CA THR A 67 14.30 -2.00 -0.85
C THR A 67 15.37 -1.61 0.16
N THR A 68 15.52 -2.40 1.23
CA THR A 68 16.49 -2.15 2.30
C THR A 68 17.79 -2.96 2.16
N ILE A 69 17.91 -3.79 1.11
CA ILE A 69 19.00 -4.76 0.95
C ILE A 69 19.95 -4.35 -0.17
N PHE A 70 19.39 -3.96 -1.31
CA PHE A 70 20.17 -3.71 -2.52
C PHE A 70 20.27 -2.22 -2.84
N PRO A 71 21.45 -1.74 -3.26
CA PRO A 71 21.59 -0.37 -3.71
C PRO A 71 20.69 -0.11 -4.92
N VAL A 72 20.15 1.11 -5.02
CA VAL A 72 19.32 1.59 -6.14
C VAL A 72 17.92 0.92 -6.24
N VAL A 73 17.61 -0.09 -5.40
CA VAL A 73 16.27 -0.69 -5.32
C VAL A 73 15.35 0.16 -4.40
N THR A 74 15.26 1.47 -4.62
CA THR A 74 14.65 2.40 -3.65
C THR A 74 13.20 2.77 -3.97
N LYS A 75 12.44 1.86 -4.58
CA LYS A 75 11.09 2.17 -5.05
C LYS A 75 10.04 2.03 -3.96
N THR A 76 9.19 3.04 -3.87
CA THR A 76 7.89 3.02 -3.21
C THR A 76 6.82 3.04 -4.28
N VAL A 77 5.81 2.18 -4.15
CA VAL A 77 4.60 2.23 -4.97
C VAL A 77 3.49 2.96 -4.21
N ALA A 78 2.71 3.74 -4.93
CA ALA A 78 1.46 4.32 -4.49
C ALA A 78 0.31 3.71 -5.30
N THR A 79 -0.70 3.13 -4.64
CA THR A 79 -1.91 2.62 -5.29
C THR A 79 -3.17 3.27 -4.70
N PHE A 80 -4.11 3.62 -5.57
CA PHE A 80 -5.33 4.36 -5.22
C PHE A 80 -6.37 4.23 -6.34
N ARG A 81 -7.62 4.64 -6.08
CA ARG A 81 -8.61 4.85 -7.16
C ARG A 81 -8.29 6.17 -7.86
N SER A 82 -7.98 6.11 -9.15
CA SER A 82 -7.55 7.27 -9.94
C SER A 82 -8.69 8.28 -10.13
N PRO A 83 -8.52 9.56 -9.73
CA PRO A 83 -9.52 10.60 -10.03
C PRO A 83 -9.61 10.95 -11.51
N LEU A 84 -8.56 10.67 -12.28
CA LEU A 84 -8.53 10.96 -13.72
C LEU A 84 -9.31 9.92 -14.53
N THR A 85 -9.18 8.64 -14.16
CA THR A 85 -9.73 7.52 -14.94
C THR A 85 -10.90 6.82 -14.26
N GLY A 86 -11.09 7.00 -12.95
CA GLY A 86 -12.08 6.26 -12.15
C GLY A 86 -11.67 4.83 -11.78
N GLU A 87 -10.53 4.37 -12.31
CA GLU A 87 -10.04 3.00 -12.26
C GLU A 87 -8.82 2.85 -11.32
N TYR A 88 -8.16 1.69 -11.36
CA TYR A 88 -6.89 1.45 -10.69
C TYR A 88 -5.82 2.49 -11.08
N GLY A 89 -5.29 3.20 -10.07
CA GLY A 89 -4.15 4.08 -10.17
C GLY A 89 -2.93 3.46 -9.50
N GLU A 90 -1.80 3.50 -10.19
CA GLU A 90 -0.50 3.06 -9.70
C GLU A 90 0.57 4.08 -10.09
N SER A 91 1.49 4.36 -9.17
CA SER A 91 2.66 5.19 -9.44
C SER A 91 3.86 4.71 -8.64
N HIS A 92 5.06 4.81 -9.22
CA HIS A 92 6.31 4.46 -8.54
C HIS A 92 7.21 5.67 -8.40
N ALA A 93 7.64 5.91 -7.17
CA ALA A 93 8.67 6.90 -6.86
C ALA A 93 9.94 6.17 -6.40
N GLY A 94 11.09 6.62 -6.89
CA GLY A 94 12.38 6.30 -6.28
C GLY A 94 12.91 7.53 -5.53
N GLY A 95 13.91 7.31 -4.68
CA GLY A 95 14.50 8.39 -3.89
C GLY A 95 15.61 7.87 -2.97
N GLN A 96 15.95 8.69 -1.97
CA GLN A 96 16.82 8.31 -0.86
C GLN A 96 16.00 7.82 0.33
#